data_AF-A0A3C0IWY0-F1
#
_entry.id   AF-A0A3C0IWY0-F1
#
_cell.length_a   1.000
_cell.length_b   1.000
_cell.length_c   1.000
_cell.angle_alpha   90.00
_cell.angle_beta   90.00
_cell.angle_gamma   90.00
#
_symmetry.space_group_name_H-M   'P 1'
#
loop_
_entity.id
_entity.type
_entity.pdbx_description
1 polymer ?
#
loop_
_entity_poly.entity_id
_entity_poly.type
_entity_poly.pdbx_seq_one_letter_code
_entity_poly.pdbx_strand_id
1 'polypeptide(L)'
;MRGQYSIFPKVEYEARLERAQTLMKEQNIDALLITAEANYFYFTGHRTHSPWSTFTRPHVFVVTRDGGMAMIVHCFTRPEAQSRSHVADVREYGSLMQDAVPQIKQALSDMGLASAVIGCELG
;
A
#
# COMPACT_ATOMS: atom_id res chain seq x y z
N MET A 1 10.76 -15.60 -3.39
CA MET A 1 11.71 -14.56 -3.84
C MET A 1 10.88 -13.28 -3.99
N ARG A 2 11.23 -12.20 -3.27
CA ARG A 2 10.40 -10.97 -3.22
C ARG A 2 10.51 -10.19 -4.53
N GLY A 3 9.38 -9.71 -5.06
CA GLY A 3 9.35 -8.95 -6.32
C GLY A 3 9.87 -9.70 -7.55
N GLN A 4 9.96 -11.04 -7.49
CA GLN A 4 10.48 -11.89 -8.57
C GLN A 4 9.70 -11.73 -9.88
N TYR A 5 8.41 -11.43 -9.78
CA TYR A 5 7.51 -11.27 -10.91
C TYR A 5 6.97 -9.84 -11.02
N SER A 6 7.75 -8.85 -10.55
CA SER A 6 7.44 -7.43 -10.76
C SER A 6 7.57 -7.06 -12.24
N ILE A 7 6.67 -6.20 -12.72
CA ILE A 7 6.60 -5.76 -14.12
C ILE A 7 7.74 -4.77 -14.46
N PHE A 8 8.09 -3.93 -13.50
CA PHE A 8 9.16 -2.93 -13.61
C PHE A 8 10.34 -3.30 -12.70
N PRO A 9 11.57 -2.86 -13.00
CA PRO A 9 12.71 -3.05 -12.11
C PRO A 9 12.52 -2.28 -10.80
N LYS A 10 13.13 -2.76 -9.70
CA LYS A 10 13.01 -2.14 -8.36
C LYS A 10 13.32 -0.64 -8.35
N VAL A 11 14.35 -0.23 -9.09
CA VAL A 11 14.79 1.17 -9.20
C VAL A 11 13.69 2.11 -9.71
N GLU A 12 12.78 1.60 -10.55
CA GLU A 12 11.67 2.41 -11.06
C GLU A 12 10.64 2.70 -9.97
N TYR A 13 10.31 1.72 -9.13
CA TYR A 13 9.41 1.94 -7.99
C TYR A 13 10.04 2.87 -6.95
N GLU A 14 11.34 2.73 -6.68
CA GLU A 14 12.09 3.64 -5.80
C GLU A 14 12.02 5.09 -6.30
N ALA A 15 12.23 5.32 -7.61
CA ALA A 15 12.12 6.64 -8.21
C ALA A 15 10.67 7.20 -8.22
N ARG A 16 9.65 6.34 -8.27
CA ARG A 16 8.23 6.75 -8.10
C ARG A 16 7.97 7.21 -6.66
N LEU A 17 8.46 6.44 -5.68
CA LEU A 17 8.31 6.76 -4.25
C LEU A 17 9.06 8.02 -3.86
N GLU A 18 10.29 8.21 -4.34
CA GLU A 18 11.10 9.40 -4.05
C GLU A 18 10.40 10.69 -4.52
N ARG A 19 9.81 10.67 -5.72
CA ARG A 19 9.00 11.80 -6.23
C ARG A 19 7.80 12.08 -5.34
N ALA A 20 7.06 11.04 -4.92
CA ALA A 20 5.92 11.20 -4.02
C ALA A 20 6.35 11.78 -2.66
N GLN A 21 7.41 11.24 -2.06
CA GLN A 21 7.96 11.70 -0.79
C GLN A 21 8.46 13.15 -0.84
N THR A 22 9.01 13.58 -1.98
CA THR A 22 9.41 14.98 -2.19
C THR A 22 8.20 15.90 -2.11
N LEU A 23 7.13 15.58 -2.84
CA LEU A 23 5.86 16.34 -2.80
C LEU A 23 5.20 16.29 -1.40
N MET A 24 5.26 15.15 -0.72
CA MET A 24 4.77 15.03 0.67
C MET A 24 5.49 15.98 1.61
N LYS A 25 6.83 16.12 1.49
CA LYS A 25 7.62 17.06 2.29
C LYS A 25 7.23 18.51 1.98
N GLU A 26 7.07 18.86 0.71
CA GLU A 26 6.65 20.20 0.29
C GLU A 26 5.25 20.57 0.80
N GLN A 27 4.34 19.60 0.89
CA GLN A 27 2.95 19.81 1.29
C GLN A 27 2.67 19.53 2.78
N ASN A 28 3.70 19.23 3.58
CA ASN A 28 3.56 18.85 4.99
C ASN A 28 2.63 17.65 5.24
N ILE A 29 2.72 16.65 4.35
CA ILE A 29 2.00 15.37 4.49
C ILE A 29 2.98 14.33 5.07
N ASP A 30 2.59 13.67 6.14
CA ASP A 30 3.44 12.69 6.84
C ASP A 30 3.33 11.30 6.21
N ALA A 31 2.13 10.92 5.77
CA ALA A 31 1.87 9.64 5.11
C ALA A 31 0.77 9.74 4.06
N LEU A 32 0.79 8.85 3.08
CA LEU A 32 -0.29 8.65 2.12
C LEU A 32 -0.99 7.32 2.40
N LEU A 33 -2.32 7.34 2.43
CA LEU A 33 -3.18 6.16 2.46
C LEU A 33 -3.74 5.94 1.06
N ILE A 34 -3.13 5.00 0.34
CA ILE A 34 -3.44 4.71 -1.06
C ILE A 34 -4.42 3.54 -1.14
N THR A 35 -5.54 3.78 -1.79
CA THR A 35 -6.70 2.87 -1.91
C THR A 35 -7.19 2.73 -3.36
N ALA A 36 -6.92 3.72 -4.21
CA ALA A 36 -7.23 3.69 -5.63
C ALA A 36 -6.34 2.66 -6.34
N GLU A 37 -6.97 1.78 -7.12
CA GLU A 37 -6.31 0.64 -7.77
C GLU A 37 -5.10 1.06 -8.62
N ALA A 38 -5.27 2.12 -9.43
CA ALA A 38 -4.23 2.60 -10.33
C ALA A 38 -2.98 3.07 -9.56
N ASN A 39 -3.18 3.80 -8.46
CA ASN A 39 -2.09 4.32 -7.62
C ASN A 39 -1.46 3.20 -6.80
N TYR A 40 -2.27 2.30 -6.26
CA TYR A 40 -1.78 1.10 -5.58
C TYR A 40 -0.87 0.27 -6.50
N PHE A 41 -1.29 0.01 -7.73
CA PHE A 41 -0.47 -0.70 -8.71
C PHE A 41 0.78 0.11 -9.09
N TYR A 42 0.65 1.41 -9.29
CA TYR A 42 1.74 2.30 -9.64
C TYR A 42 2.90 2.24 -8.64
N PHE A 43 2.59 2.24 -7.34
CA PHE A 43 3.62 2.20 -6.29
C PHE A 43 4.06 0.79 -5.93
N THR A 44 3.16 -0.20 -5.95
CA THR A 44 3.48 -1.54 -5.41
C THR A 44 3.82 -2.57 -6.47
N GLY A 45 3.38 -2.40 -7.72
CA GLY A 45 3.51 -3.39 -8.78
C GLY A 45 2.56 -4.60 -8.67
N HIS A 46 1.80 -4.71 -7.58
CA HIS A 46 0.82 -5.77 -7.38
C HIS A 46 -0.53 -5.37 -8.01
N ARG A 47 -1.11 -6.27 -8.82
CA ARG A 47 -2.48 -6.15 -9.33
C ARG A 47 -3.33 -7.25 -8.74
N THR A 48 -4.61 -6.97 -8.59
CA THR A 48 -5.59 -7.98 -8.15
C THR A 48 -6.30 -8.51 -9.39
N HIS A 49 -6.79 -9.76 -9.34
CA HIS A 49 -7.34 -10.43 -10.51
C HIS A 49 -8.79 -10.01 -10.87
N SER A 50 -9.48 -9.17 -10.07
CA SER A 50 -10.83 -8.64 -10.37
C SER A 50 -11.24 -7.44 -9.47
N PRO A 51 -10.50 -6.32 -9.49
CA PRO A 51 -10.77 -5.16 -8.62
C PRO A 51 -12.08 -4.43 -8.93
N TRP A 52 -12.55 -4.48 -10.18
CA TRP A 52 -13.80 -3.87 -10.63
C TRP A 52 -15.07 -4.65 -10.28
N SER A 53 -14.94 -5.90 -9.80
CA SER A 53 -16.10 -6.78 -9.54
C SER A 53 -16.45 -6.90 -8.06
N THR A 54 -15.49 -6.68 -7.15
CA THR A 54 -15.71 -6.87 -5.70
C THR A 54 -14.93 -5.86 -4.87
N PHE A 55 -15.63 -4.83 -4.35
CA PHE A 55 -15.09 -3.88 -3.36
C PHE A 55 -14.97 -4.48 -1.94
N THR A 56 -15.37 -5.74 -1.77
CA THR A 56 -15.42 -6.43 -0.47
C THR A 56 -14.06 -6.74 0.13
N ARG A 57 -12.96 -6.57 -0.63
CA ARG A 57 -11.60 -6.92 -0.21
C ARG A 57 -10.61 -5.84 -0.67
N PRO A 58 -10.57 -4.68 0.00
CA PRO A 58 -9.68 -3.60 -0.38
C PRO A 58 -8.20 -4.02 -0.25
N HIS A 59 -7.39 -3.48 -1.15
CA HIS A 59 -5.93 -3.49 -1.06
C HIS A 59 -5.50 -2.08 -0.75
N VAL A 60 -4.74 -1.94 0.33
CA VAL A 60 -4.32 -0.63 0.83
C VAL A 60 -2.81 -0.59 0.87
N PHE A 61 -2.24 0.54 0.47
CA PHE A 61 -0.82 0.79 0.59
C PHE A 61 -0.61 2.07 1.39
N VAL A 62 0.28 2.00 2.37
CA VAL A 62 0.70 3.15 3.17
C VAL A 62 2.15 3.43 2.85
N VAL A 63 2.46 4.69 2.54
CA VAL A 63 3.84 5.17 2.41
C VAL A 63 4.01 6.42 3.27
N THR A 64 5.11 6.49 4.01
CA THR A 64 5.50 7.64 4.83
C THR A 64 6.54 8.50 4.11
N ARG A 65 6.62 9.77 4.48
CA ARG A 65 7.56 10.74 3.89
C ARG A 65 9.04 10.39 4.10
N ASP A 66 9.33 9.50 5.06
CA ASP A 66 10.66 9.02 5.44
C ASP A 66 10.98 7.61 4.94
N GLY A 67 10.11 7.01 4.11
CA GLY A 67 10.40 5.74 3.41
C GLY A 67 9.80 4.49 4.05
N GLY A 68 9.04 4.62 5.12
CA GLY A 68 8.19 3.55 5.64
C GLY A 68 7.12 3.14 4.61
N MET A 69 6.92 1.85 4.46
CA MET A 69 5.99 1.28 3.48
C MET A 69 5.29 0.06 4.07
N ALA A 70 3.98 -0.03 3.91
CA ALA A 70 3.20 -1.21 4.29
C ALA A 70 2.09 -1.48 3.29
N MET A 71 1.92 -2.74 2.91
CA MET A 71 0.76 -3.22 2.15
C MET A 71 -0.19 -3.95 3.10
N ILE A 72 -1.49 -3.66 3.01
CA ILE A 72 -2.55 -4.37 3.70
C ILE A 72 -3.41 -5.07 2.64
N VAL A 73 -3.41 -6.40 2.67
CA VAL A 73 -4.03 -7.23 1.63
C VAL A 73 -4.84 -8.36 2.27
N HIS A 74 -5.77 -8.96 1.52
CA HIS A 74 -6.41 -10.17 2.02
C HIS A 74 -5.43 -11.35 2.00
N CYS A 75 -5.53 -12.29 2.95
CA CYS A 75 -4.62 -13.44 3.09
C CYS A 75 -4.48 -14.25 1.79
N PHE A 76 -5.56 -14.39 1.01
CA PHE A 76 -5.55 -15.04 -0.31
C PHE A 76 -4.57 -14.39 -1.30
N THR A 77 -4.39 -13.07 -1.24
CA THR A 77 -3.53 -12.32 -2.17
C THR A 77 -2.13 -12.08 -1.62
N ARG A 78 -1.85 -12.46 -0.37
CA ARG A 78 -0.53 -12.25 0.25
C ARG A 78 0.63 -12.89 -0.53
N PRO A 79 0.54 -14.16 -0.99
CA PRO A 79 1.63 -14.75 -1.77
C PRO A 79 1.88 -14.00 -3.09
N GLU A 80 0.82 -13.51 -3.73
CA GLU A 80 0.92 -12.71 -4.94
C GLU A 80 1.57 -11.35 -4.64
N ALA A 81 1.13 -10.65 -3.59
CA ALA A 81 1.72 -9.40 -3.14
C ALA A 81 3.22 -9.54 -2.86
N GLN A 82 3.64 -10.60 -2.17
CA GLN A 82 5.05 -10.83 -1.86
C GLN A 82 5.89 -11.15 -3.11
N SER A 83 5.33 -11.86 -4.08
CA SER A 83 6.07 -12.28 -5.28
C SER A 83 6.11 -11.21 -6.38
N ARG A 84 5.13 -10.29 -6.40
CA ARG A 84 5.00 -9.24 -7.42
C ARG A 84 5.33 -7.83 -6.94
N SER A 85 5.49 -7.62 -5.63
CA SER A 85 5.86 -6.33 -5.05
C SER A 85 7.27 -6.30 -4.47
N HIS A 86 7.86 -5.10 -4.50
CA HIS A 86 9.09 -4.77 -3.79
C HIS A 86 8.90 -4.49 -2.29
N VAL A 87 7.66 -4.35 -1.79
CA VAL A 87 7.39 -3.98 -0.40
C VAL A 87 7.65 -5.17 0.53
N ALA A 88 8.39 -4.93 1.62
CA ALA A 88 8.74 -5.96 2.59
C ALA A 88 7.66 -6.19 3.66
N ASP A 89 7.02 -5.13 4.13
CA ASP A 89 5.93 -5.19 5.12
C ASP A 89 4.60 -5.46 4.40
N VAL A 90 4.15 -6.71 4.43
CA VAL A 90 2.87 -7.16 3.89
C VAL A 90 2.04 -7.74 5.02
N ARG A 91 1.01 -6.99 5.41
CA ARG A 91 0.07 -7.30 6.48
C ARG A 91 -1.20 -7.88 5.86
N GLU A 92 -1.82 -8.82 6.56
CA GLU A 92 -3.01 -9.48 6.06
C GLU A 92 -4.21 -9.40 6.99
N TYR A 93 -5.39 -9.40 6.38
CA TYR A 93 -6.64 -9.72 7.03
C TYR A 93 -7.23 -10.98 6.39
N GLY A 94 -7.86 -11.84 7.19
CA GLY A 94 -8.38 -13.13 6.72
C GLY A 94 -9.90 -13.24 6.75
N SER A 95 -10.61 -12.25 7.31
CA SER A 95 -12.05 -12.32 7.42
C SER A 95 -12.72 -12.14 6.05
N LEU A 96 -13.71 -12.98 5.76
CA LEU A 96 -14.57 -12.81 4.59
C LEU A 96 -15.78 -11.91 4.88
N MET A 97 -16.05 -11.64 6.17
CA MET A 97 -17.26 -10.95 6.65
C MET A 97 -16.95 -9.61 7.33
N GLN A 98 -15.72 -9.41 7.77
CA GLN A 98 -15.26 -8.16 8.39
C GLN A 98 -14.41 -7.39 7.40
N ASP A 99 -14.48 -6.07 7.48
CA ASP A 99 -13.67 -5.18 6.66
C ASP A 99 -12.18 -5.19 7.08
N ALA A 100 -11.35 -4.50 6.31
CA ALA A 100 -9.92 -4.36 6.55
C ALA A 100 -9.57 -3.25 7.56
N VAL A 101 -10.56 -2.51 8.08
CA VAL A 101 -10.33 -1.30 8.90
C VAL A 101 -9.52 -1.62 10.17
N PRO A 102 -9.76 -2.71 10.91
CA PRO A 102 -8.92 -3.06 12.06
C PRO A 102 -7.44 -3.21 11.71
N GLN A 103 -7.13 -3.86 10.58
CA GLN A 103 -5.76 -4.06 10.13
C GLN A 103 -5.13 -2.77 9.60
N ILE A 104 -5.89 -1.91 8.92
CA ILE A 104 -5.43 -0.59 8.52
C ILE A 104 -5.11 0.25 9.75
N LYS A 105 -6.00 0.30 10.75
CA LYS A 105 -5.80 1.02 12.00
C LYS A 105 -4.54 0.52 12.73
N GLN A 106 -4.37 -0.79 12.83
CA GLN A 106 -3.17 -1.37 13.45
C GLN A 106 -1.91 -1.00 12.67
N ALA A 107 -1.94 -1.03 11.33
CA ALA A 107 -0.82 -0.63 10.49
C ALA A 107 -0.40 0.82 10.72
N LEU A 108 -1.36 1.73 10.72
CA LEU A 108 -1.09 3.15 10.98
C LEU A 108 -0.53 3.35 12.40
N SER A 109 -1.05 2.64 13.40
CA SER A 109 -0.56 2.70 14.78
C SER A 109 0.88 2.20 14.90
N ASP A 110 1.21 1.04 14.32
CA ASP A 110 2.55 0.45 14.37
C ASP A 110 3.59 1.28 13.64
N MET A 111 3.15 2.03 12.61
CA MET A 111 3.97 2.99 11.88
C MET A 111 4.09 4.35 12.59
N GLY A 112 3.49 4.52 13.77
CA GLY A 112 3.55 5.77 14.54
C GLY A 112 2.71 6.92 13.96
N LEU A 113 1.72 6.61 13.12
CA LEU A 113 0.94 7.61 12.36
C LEU A 113 -0.32 8.09 13.08
N ALA A 114 -0.51 7.77 14.36
CA ALA A 114 -1.73 8.07 15.11
C ALA A 114 -2.06 9.58 15.20
N SER A 115 -1.03 10.44 15.17
CA SER A 115 -1.16 11.90 15.22
C SER A 115 -0.61 12.60 13.98
N ALA A 116 -0.41 11.84 12.90
CA ALA A 116 0.23 12.32 11.68
C ALA A 116 -0.78 12.92 10.68
N VAL A 117 -0.31 13.78 9.78
CA VAL A 117 -1.09 14.28 8.65
C VAL A 117 -1.11 13.21 7.56
N ILE A 118 -2.23 12.50 7.43
CA ILE A 118 -2.41 11.43 6.43
C ILE A 118 -3.21 11.96 5.24
N GLY A 119 -2.60 11.93 4.05
CA GLY A 119 -3.28 12.22 2.79
C GLY A 119 -4.12 11.03 2.32
N CYS A 120 -5.36 11.27 1.91
CA CYS A 120 -6.33 10.27 1.46
C CYS A 120 -6.92 10.64 0.09
N GLU A 121 -7.25 9.63 -0.71
CA GLU A 121 -7.85 9.78 -2.05
C GLU A 121 -9.38 9.94 -1.96
N LEU A 122 -9.85 11.14 -1.62
CA LEU A 122 -11.26 11.40 -1.29
C LEU A 122 -12.15 11.82 -2.47
N GLY A 123 -11.62 11.96 -3.69
CA GLY A 123 -12.39 12.37 -4.88
C GLY A 123 -11.52 12.97 -5.97
#